data_AF-A0A961IUN5-F1
#
_entry.id   AF-A0A961IUN5-F1
#
_cell.length_a   1.000
_cell.length_b   1.000
_cell.length_c   1.000
_cell.angle_alpha   90.00
_cell.angle_beta   90.00
_cell.angle_gamma   90.00
#
_symmetry.space_group_name_H-M   'P 1'
#
loop_
_entity.id
_entity.type
_entity.pdbx_description
1 polymer ?
#
loop_
_entity_poly.entity_id
_entity_poly.type
_entity_poly.pdbx_seq_one_letter_code
_entity_poly.pdbx_strand_id
1 'polypeptide(L)' 'TVIEYASYTCPHCANFHGDQFEKLKKEYIDTGKVKFIHREVYFDQYGLRAGLLAQCGGDMRYYGISGMLYDQQKEWIG' A
#
# COMPACT_ATOMS: atom_id res chain seq x y z
N THR A 1 -14.03 -9.67 -3.23
CA THR A 1 -12.93 -9.21 -2.36
C THR A 1 -11.61 -9.51 -3.04
N VAL A 2 -10.69 -8.55 -3.05
CA VAL A 2 -9.32 -8.71 -3.54
C VAL A 2 -8.38 -8.51 -2.35
N ILE A 3 -7.40 -9.39 -2.21
CA ILE A 3 -6.38 -9.30 -1.17
C ILE A 3 -5.04 -9.19 -1.87
N GLU A 4 -4.36 -8.09 -1.67
CA GLU A 4 -2.99 -7.88 -2.13
C GLU A 4 -2.04 -8.20 -0.98
N TYR A 5 -1.01 -9.01 -1.26
CA TYR A 5 0.16 -9.15 -0.40
C TYR A 5 1.29 -8.38 -1.04
N ALA A 6 1.75 -7.31 -0.39
CA ALA A 6 2.76 -6.44 -0.96
C ALA A 6 3.73 -5.90 0.11
N SER A 7 4.97 -5.63 -0.32
CA SER A 7 5.99 -5.02 0.51
C SER A 7 6.11 -3.54 0.16
N TYR A 8 6.26 -2.67 1.16
CA TYR A 8 6.59 -1.26 0.95
C TYR A 8 7.96 -1.05 0.32
N THR A 9 8.87 -2.04 0.38
CA THR A 9 10.20 -1.96 -0.23
C THR A 9 10.27 -2.55 -1.64
N CYS A 10 9.16 -3.09 -2.16
CA CYS A 10 9.12 -3.66 -3.50
C CYS A 10 8.86 -2.57 -4.56
N PRO A 11 9.76 -2.34 -5.53
CA PRO A 11 9.57 -1.32 -6.57
C PRO A 11 8.40 -1.63 -7.50
N HIS A 12 8.09 -2.91 -7.74
CA HIS A 12 6.93 -3.30 -8.54
C HIS A 12 5.61 -3.01 -7.81
N CYS A 13 5.57 -3.15 -6.49
CA CYS A 13 4.41 -2.78 -5.68
C CYS A 13 4.18 -1.26 -5.73
N ALA A 14 5.24 -0.45 -5.55
CA ALA A 14 5.12 1.00 -5.69
C ALA A 14 4.62 1.42 -7.08
N ASN A 15 5.14 0.80 -8.15
CA ASN A 15 4.68 1.08 -9.51
C ASN A 15 3.20 0.71 -9.73
N PHE A 16 2.72 -0.39 -9.13
CA PHE A 16 1.29 -0.74 -9.16
C PHE A 16 0.46 0.34 -8.46
N HIS A 17 0.87 0.77 -7.27
CA HIS A 17 0.15 1.78 -6.47
C HIS A 17 0.15 3.18 -7.11
N GLY A 18 1.20 3.55 -7.85
CA GLY A 18 1.27 4.84 -8.56
C GLY A 18 0.38 4.97 -9.79
N ASP A 19 0.09 3.85 -10.49
CA ASP A 19 -0.65 3.89 -11.77
C ASP A 19 -1.93 3.05 -11.77
N GLN A 20 -1.80 1.73 -11.55
CA GLN A 20 -2.89 0.78 -11.81
C GLN A 20 -3.87 0.68 -10.63
N PHE A 21 -3.39 0.91 -9.41
CA PHE A 21 -4.22 0.94 -8.23
C PHE A 21 -5.30 2.02 -8.31
N GLU A 22 -4.98 3.22 -8.81
CA GLU A 22 -5.97 4.29 -8.93
C GLU A 22 -7.10 3.94 -9.92
N LYS A 23 -6.79 3.22 -11.01
CA LYS A 23 -7.82 2.69 -11.91
C LYS A 23 -8.68 1.63 -11.22
N LEU A 24 -8.06 0.67 -10.53
CA LEU A 24 -8.76 -0.36 -9.74
C LEU A 24 -9.67 0.29 -8.70
N LYS A 25 -9.16 1.30 -8.00
CA LYS A 25 -9.87 2.04 -6.95
C LYS A 25 -11.10 2.73 -7.52
N LYS A 26 -10.93 3.57 -8.55
CA LYS A 26 -12.02 4.31 -9.18
C LYS A 26 -13.10 3.40 -9.77
N GLU A 27 -12.72 2.32 -10.44
CA GLU A 27 -13.66 1.51 -11.21
C GLU A 27 -14.35 0.41 -10.38
N TYR A 28 -13.71 -0.06 -9.30
CA TYR A 28 -14.16 -1.24 -8.54
C TYR A 28 -14.27 -1.02 -7.03
N ILE A 29 -13.36 -0.28 -6.40
CA ILE A 29 -13.38 -0.08 -4.94
C ILE A 29 -14.40 1.00 -4.57
N ASP A 30 -14.27 2.19 -5.17
CA ASP A 30 -15.13 3.35 -4.89
C ASP A 30 -16.58 3.10 -5.34
N THR A 31 -16.78 2.23 -6.35
CA THR A 31 -18.10 1.79 -6.81
C THR A 31 -18.70 0.65 -5.98
N GLY A 32 -17.97 0.15 -4.98
CA GLY A 32 -18.42 -0.93 -4.10
C GLY A 32 -18.45 -2.33 -4.73
N LYS A 33 -17.95 -2.50 -5.96
CA LYS A 33 -17.90 -3.81 -6.63
C LYS A 33 -16.92 -4.77 -5.95
N VAL A 34 -15.85 -4.25 -5.36
CA VAL A 34 -14.80 -5.03 -4.71
C VAL A 34 -14.39 -4.39 -3.39
N LYS A 35 -14.35 -5.20 -2.33
CA LYS A 35 -13.58 -4.90 -1.12
C LYS A 35 -12.10 -5.21 -1.37
N PHE A 36 -11.23 -4.21 -1.28
CA PHE A 36 -9.79 -4.38 -1.34
C PHE A 36 -9.22 -4.49 0.08
N ILE A 37 -8.23 -5.37 0.26
CA ILE A 37 -7.48 -5.54 1.50
C ILE A 37 -6.01 -5.58 1.15
N HIS A 38 -5.26 -4.60 1.65
CA HIS A 38 -3.81 -4.59 1.57
C HIS A 38 -3.23 -5.30 2.80
N ARG A 39 -2.41 -6.34 2.58
CA ARG A 39 -1.71 -7.08 3.63
C ARG A 39 -0.21 -6.93 3.42
N GLU A 40 0.47 -6.45 4.44
CA GLU A 40 1.91 -6.25 4.34
C GLU A 40 2.65 -7.60 4.31
N VAL A 41 3.65 -7.70 3.45
CA VAL A 41 4.70 -8.73 3.52
C VAL A 41 6.05 -8.05 3.66
N TYR A 42 6.92 -8.63 4.49
CA TYR A 42 8.19 -8.00 4.88
C TYR A 42 9.36 -8.83 4.37
N PHE A 43 10.22 -8.21 3.56
CA PHE A 43 11.46 -8.84 3.06
C PHE A 43 12.71 -8.33 3.78
N ASP A 44 12.60 -7.20 4.48
CA ASP A 44 13.71 -6.51 5.12
C ASP A 44 13.23 -5.64 6.31
N GLN A 45 14.18 -5.06 7.05
CA GLN A 45 13.91 -4.25 8.23
C GLN A 45 13.20 -2.92 7.92
N TYR A 46 13.39 -2.35 6.73
CA TYR A 46 12.77 -1.09 6.33
C TYR A 46 11.30 -1.32 6.01
N GLY A 47 10.99 -2.40 5.30
CA GLY A 47 9.62 -2.84 5.04
C GLY A 47 8.85 -3.11 6.33
N LEU A 48 9.48 -3.76 7.31
CA LEU A 48 8.85 -3.97 8.63
C LEU A 48 8.56 -2.65 9.35
N ARG A 49 9.51 -1.71 9.36
CA ARG A 49 9.33 -0.39 9.99
C ARG A 49 8.24 0.43 9.29
N ALA A 50 8.20 0.40 7.97
CA ALA A 50 7.16 1.03 7.17
C ALA A 50 5.78 0.43 7.48
N GLY A 51 5.68 -0.90 7.61
CA GLY A 51 4.46 -1.58 8.08
C GLY A 51 3.97 -1.09 9.43
N LEU A 52 4.87 -1.01 10.42
CA LEU A 52 4.52 -0.46 11.73
C LEU A 52 4.00 0.98 11.63
N LEU A 53 4.62 1.83 10.81
CA LEU A 53 4.15 3.20 10.57
C LEU A 53 2.78 3.26 9.90
N ALA A 54 2.50 2.39 8.92
CA ALA A 54 1.20 2.29 8.28
C ALA A 54 0.09 1.98 9.29
N GLN A 55 0.38 1.09 10.25
CA GLN A 55 -0.57 0.69 11.29
C GLN A 55 -0.79 1.77 12.37
N CYS A 56 0.18 2.67 12.63
CA CYS A 56 0.06 3.72 13.65
C CYS A 56 -1.13 4.67 13.43
N GLY A 57 -1.61 4.81 12.18
CA GLY A 57 -2.75 5.64 11.85
C GLY A 57 -4.12 5.03 12.16
N GLY A 58 -4.17 3.73 12.48
CA GLY A 58 -5.41 2.96 12.59
C GLY A 58 -6.19 2.87 11.27
N ASP A 59 -7.37 2.24 11.31
CA ASP A 59 -8.18 1.96 10.12
C ASP A 59 -8.46 3.19 9.24
N MET A 60 -8.64 4.36 9.88
CA MET A 60 -8.98 5.61 9.18
C MET A 60 -7.84 6.12 8.29
N ARG A 61 -6.58 5.91 8.68
CA ARG A 61 -5.41 6.49 8.00
C ARG A 61 -4.53 5.46 7.32
N TYR A 62 -4.73 4.17 7.59
CA TYR A 62 -3.92 3.07 7.07
C TYR A 62 -3.65 3.17 5.56
N TYR A 63 -4.71 3.34 4.74
CA TYR A 63 -4.55 3.45 3.29
C TYR A 63 -3.88 4.75 2.84
N GLY A 64 -4.10 5.86 3.56
CA GLY A 64 -3.43 7.13 3.26
C GLY A 64 -1.92 7.07 3.55
N ILE A 65 -1.55 6.45 4.68
CA ILE A 65 -0.13 6.25 5.02
C ILE A 65 0.50 5.23 4.07
N SER A 66 -0.20 4.14 3.73
CA SER A 66 0.27 3.16 2.75
C SER A 66 0.57 3.79 1.40
N GLY A 67 -0.33 4.66 0.90
CA GLY A 67 -0.12 5.40 -0.35
C GLY A 67 1.11 6.31 -0.27
N MET A 68 1.25 7.11 0.80
CA MET A 68 2.43 7.95 1.03
C MET A 68 3.73 7.14 1.03
N LEU A 69 3.75 5.98 1.71
CA LEU A 69 4.92 5.11 1.74
C LEU A 69 5.30 4.62 0.33
N TYR A 70 4.33 4.25 -0.50
CA TYR A 70 4.60 3.89 -1.89
C TYR A 70 5.05 5.06 -2.75
N ASP A 71 4.39 6.22 -2.64
CA ASP A 71 4.71 7.42 -3.42
C ASP A 71 6.13 7.91 -3.15
N GLN A 72 6.56 7.87 -1.88
CA GLN A 72 7.87 8.34 -1.43
C GLN A 72 8.89 7.21 -1.32
N GLN A 73 8.61 6.00 -1.85
CA GLN A 73 9.44 4.80 -1.64
C GLN A 73 10.95 5.05 -1.82
N LYS A 74 11.32 5.76 -2.89
CA LYS A 74 12.74 6.05 -3.22
C LYS A 74 13.42 6.97 -2.21
N GLU A 75 12.67 7.75 -1.44
CA GLU A 75 13.21 8.73 -0.49
C GLU A 75 13.54 8.11 0.86
N TRP A 76 12.90 7.00 1.24
CA TRP A 76 13.03 6.42 2.58
C TRP A 76 13.55 4.98 2.63
N ILE A 77 13.55 4.25 1.50
CA ILE A 77 13.99 2.84 1.44
C ILE A 77 15.51 2.66 1.67
N GLY A 78 16.30 3.73 1.55
CA GLY A 78 17.75 3.71 1.71
C GLY A 78 18.40 4.97 1.16
#